data_AF-A0A6J8CRY3-F1
#
_entry.id   AF-A0A6J8CRY3-F1
#
_cell.length_a   1.000
_cell.length_b   1.000
_cell.length_c   1.000
_cell.angle_alpha   90.00
_cell.angle_beta   90.00
_cell.angle_gamma   90.00
#
_symmetry.space_group_name_H-M   'P 1'
#
loop_
_entity.id
_entity.type
_entity.pdbx_description
1 polymer ?
#
loop_
_entity_poly.entity_id
_entity_poly.type
_entity_poly.pdbx_seq_one_letter_code
_entity_poly.pdbx_strand_id
1 'polypeptide(L)'
;MGNTASDYGPRGTITEMRPSEIRFSHDTISCFFQDGYSMEETLRMVLNGSIPVSRIPPLVVMHYRRSWYVVRGNSRLYLYQLLERNGKLQNVKVLQQNFDNDVFKRRFTSRNNGRSIRLRGDRNMKHRLNETIGDNSGIYFRTYCTRNFT
;
A
#
# COMPACT_ATOMS: atom_id res chain seq x y z
N MET A 1 -10.33 40.54 -2.55
CA MET A 1 -9.64 39.74 -3.58
C MET A 1 -9.46 38.34 -3.01
N GLY A 2 -10.17 37.37 -3.58
CA GLY A 2 -10.30 36.02 -3.02
C GLY A 2 -9.01 35.24 -3.15
N ASN A 3 -8.53 34.69 -2.03
CA ASN A 3 -7.46 33.71 -2.01
C ASN A 3 -7.97 32.42 -2.65
N THR A 4 -7.43 32.08 -3.81
CA THR A 4 -7.48 30.75 -4.42
C THR A 4 -6.64 29.78 -3.58
N ALA A 5 -7.23 29.30 -2.48
CA ALA A 5 -6.76 28.10 -1.83
C ALA A 5 -7.00 26.92 -2.78
N SER A 6 -5.91 26.28 -3.21
CA SER A 6 -5.93 25.07 -4.02
C SER A 6 -6.86 24.01 -3.41
N ASP A 7 -7.77 23.52 -4.24
CA ASP A 7 -9.00 22.76 -3.96
C ASP A 7 -8.81 21.33 -3.38
N TYR A 8 -7.66 20.99 -2.79
CA TYR A 8 -7.40 19.69 -2.17
C TYR A 8 -6.39 19.79 -0.99
N GLY A 9 -6.78 20.46 0.11
CA GLY A 9 -6.06 20.47 1.40
C GLY A 9 -6.52 19.36 2.39
N PRO A 10 -5.76 19.05 3.45
CA PRO A 10 -5.79 17.76 4.15
C PRO A 10 -6.90 17.69 5.21
N ARG A 11 -7.92 16.87 4.97
CA ARG A 11 -8.86 16.44 6.03
C ARG A 11 -9.03 14.93 5.99
N GLY A 12 -7.91 14.23 6.14
CA GLY A 12 -7.93 12.79 6.32
C GLY A 12 -7.55 12.40 7.73
N THR A 13 -8.19 11.37 8.27
CA THR A 13 -7.85 10.80 9.58
C THR A 13 -6.79 9.74 9.40
N ILE A 14 -5.71 9.80 10.18
CA ILE A 14 -4.70 8.73 10.20
C ILE A 14 -5.20 7.61 11.09
N THR A 15 -5.24 6.38 10.59
CA THR A 15 -5.54 5.18 11.39
C THR A 15 -4.56 4.06 11.06
N GLU A 16 -4.50 3.05 11.92
CA GLU A 16 -3.87 1.78 11.59
C GLU A 16 -4.91 0.80 11.03
N MET A 17 -4.54 0.07 9.99
CA MET A 17 -5.37 -0.97 9.36
C MET A 17 -4.52 -2.16 8.97
N ARG A 18 -5.12 -3.36 8.91
CA ARG A 18 -4.45 -4.51 8.32
C ARG A 18 -4.43 -4.37 6.80
N PRO A 19 -3.30 -4.62 6.12
CA PRO A 19 -3.26 -4.56 4.65
C PRO A 19 -4.31 -5.45 3.96
N SER A 20 -4.63 -6.61 4.55
CA SER A 20 -5.66 -7.54 4.08
C SER A 20 -7.10 -7.01 4.16
N GLU A 21 -7.37 -5.98 4.98
CA GLU A 21 -8.69 -5.33 5.08
C GLU A 21 -8.91 -4.28 3.98
N ILE A 22 -7.84 -3.89 3.29
CA ILE A 22 -7.87 -2.84 2.26
C ILE A 22 -7.91 -3.49 0.88
N ARG A 23 -8.81 -3.00 0.02
CA ARG A 23 -9.02 -3.48 -1.35
C ARG A 23 -8.35 -2.58 -2.38
N PHE A 24 -7.98 -3.16 -3.51
CA PHE A 24 -7.45 -2.43 -4.66
C PHE A 24 -8.55 -1.64 -5.38
N SER A 25 -8.24 -0.43 -5.86
CA SER A 25 -9.14 0.33 -6.75
C SER A 25 -8.97 -0.02 -8.22
N HIS A 26 -7.85 -0.67 -8.56
CA HIS A 26 -7.48 -1.03 -9.93
C HIS A 26 -7.20 -2.53 -10.05
N ASP A 27 -7.49 -3.11 -11.22
CA ASP A 27 -7.16 -4.50 -11.52
C ASP A 27 -5.71 -4.70 -11.97
N THR A 28 -5.00 -3.61 -12.30
CA THR A 28 -3.61 -3.65 -12.74
C THR A 28 -2.76 -2.58 -12.07
N ILE A 29 -1.53 -2.95 -11.74
CA ILE A 29 -0.49 -2.04 -11.24
C ILE A 29 0.84 -2.29 -11.93
N SER A 30 1.63 -1.23 -12.07
CA SER A 30 3.03 -1.34 -12.47
C SER A 30 3.83 -2.10 -11.41
N CYS A 31 4.80 -2.90 -11.84
CA CYS A 31 5.83 -3.46 -10.97
C CYS A 31 6.96 -2.46 -10.63
N PHE A 32 6.94 -1.28 -11.25
CA PHE A 32 7.85 -0.17 -10.96
C PHE A 32 7.10 0.98 -10.27
N PHE A 33 7.75 1.58 -9.28
CA PHE A 33 7.32 2.80 -8.62
C PHE A 33 7.72 4.04 -9.44
N GLN A 34 7.19 5.20 -9.05
CA GLN A 34 7.42 6.46 -9.76
C GLN A 34 8.85 7.01 -9.60
N ASP A 35 9.55 6.55 -8.56
CA ASP A 35 10.96 6.86 -8.27
C ASP A 35 11.94 5.97 -9.06
N GLY A 36 11.43 5.07 -9.90
CA GLY A 36 12.23 4.16 -10.73
C GLY A 36 12.56 2.83 -10.08
N TYR A 37 12.37 2.69 -8.76
CA TYR A 37 12.61 1.42 -8.09
C TYR A 37 11.54 0.40 -8.46
N SER A 38 11.97 -0.85 -8.63
CA SER A 38 11.06 -1.99 -8.74
C SER A 38 10.48 -2.36 -7.37
N MET A 39 9.34 -3.04 -7.41
CA MET A 39 8.71 -3.63 -6.24
C MET A 39 9.63 -4.61 -5.50
N GLU A 40 10.46 -5.33 -6.25
CA GLU A 40 11.42 -6.30 -5.76
C GLU A 40 12.60 -5.65 -5.05
N GLU A 41 13.19 -4.60 -5.64
CA GLU A 41 14.26 -3.82 -4.98
C GLU A 41 13.75 -3.20 -3.69
N THR A 42 12.56 -2.60 -3.72
CA THR A 42 11.94 -2.04 -2.51
C THR A 42 11.70 -3.13 -1.47
N LEU A 43 11.23 -4.32 -1.88
CA LEU A 43 11.05 -5.45 -0.97
C LEU A 43 12.38 -5.85 -0.33
N ARG A 44 13.47 -5.97 -1.11
CA ARG A 44 14.82 -6.26 -0.58
C ARG A 44 15.27 -5.21 0.42
N MET A 45 15.12 -3.94 0.09
CA MET A 45 15.51 -2.81 0.96
C MET A 45 14.70 -2.78 2.26
N VAL A 46 13.44 -3.21 2.24
CA VAL A 46 12.65 -3.38 3.46
C VAL A 46 13.18 -4.58 4.24
N LEU A 47 13.36 -5.73 3.58
CA LEU A 47 13.73 -7.00 4.21
C LEU A 47 15.15 -7.04 4.79
N ASN A 48 16.09 -6.27 4.23
CA ASN A 48 17.44 -6.13 4.77
C ASN A 48 17.58 -4.96 5.77
N GLY A 49 16.50 -4.21 6.03
CA GLY A 49 16.49 -3.07 6.93
C GLY A 49 17.12 -1.78 6.38
N SER A 50 17.49 -1.73 5.09
CA SER A 50 17.99 -0.51 4.43
C SER A 50 16.97 0.64 4.50
N ILE A 51 15.67 0.33 4.43
CA ILE A 51 14.60 1.28 4.70
C ILE A 51 13.58 0.71 5.69
N PRO A 52 13.13 1.49 6.68
CA PRO A 52 12.02 1.07 7.50
C PRO A 52 10.72 1.12 6.68
N VAL A 53 9.76 0.23 7.00
CA VAL A 53 8.42 0.22 6.39
C VAL A 53 7.74 1.60 6.49
N SER A 54 8.00 2.35 7.57
CA SER A 54 7.48 3.70 7.78
C SER A 54 7.98 4.75 6.79
N ARG A 55 9.09 4.50 6.06
CA ARG A 55 9.56 5.37 4.97
C ARG A 55 8.79 5.17 3.67
N ILE A 56 8.06 4.07 3.52
CA ILE A 56 7.18 3.88 2.37
C ILE A 56 6.00 4.85 2.55
N PRO A 57 5.66 5.68 1.54
CA PRO A 57 4.60 6.66 1.69
C PRO A 57 3.27 6.03 2.16
N PRO A 58 2.47 6.71 2.99
CA PRO A 58 1.25 6.15 3.55
C PRO A 58 0.20 5.88 2.47
N LEU A 59 -0.64 4.85 2.68
CA LEU A 59 -1.78 4.60 1.81
C LEU A 59 -2.83 5.69 2.02
N VAL A 60 -3.47 6.12 0.94
CA VAL A 60 -4.70 6.92 1.04
C VAL A 60 -5.86 6.01 0.75
N VAL A 61 -6.80 5.89 1.68
CA VAL A 61 -7.94 4.97 1.60
C VAL A 61 -9.26 5.73 1.71
N MET A 62 -10.31 5.16 1.13
CA MET A 62 -11.68 5.68 1.21
C MET A 62 -12.63 4.53 1.52
N HIS A 63 -13.61 4.78 2.38
CA HIS A 63 -14.69 3.84 2.61
C HIS A 63 -15.73 3.96 1.49
N TYR A 64 -15.96 2.89 0.75
CA TYR A 64 -16.91 2.86 -0.36
C TYR A 64 -17.63 1.51 -0.40
N ARG A 65 -18.97 1.51 -0.52
CA ARG A 65 -19.81 0.30 -0.59
C ARG A 65 -19.45 -0.77 0.46
N ARG A 66 -19.32 -0.36 1.74
CA ARG A 66 -19.03 -1.21 2.91
C ARG A 66 -17.62 -1.81 2.94
N SER A 67 -16.66 -1.24 2.21
CA SER A 67 -15.29 -1.72 2.24
C SER A 67 -14.31 -0.56 2.07
N TRP A 68 -13.09 -0.77 2.55
CA TRP A 68 -12.01 0.19 2.38
C TRP A 68 -11.26 -0.07 1.08
N TYR A 69 -11.13 0.97 0.26
CA TYR A 69 -10.42 0.92 -1.00
C TYR A 69 -9.24 1.87 -0.98
N VAL A 70 -8.09 1.43 -1.49
CA VAL A 70 -6.95 2.31 -1.69
C VAL A 70 -7.20 3.23 -2.87
N VAL A 71 -7.13 4.54 -2.63
CA VAL A 71 -7.25 5.58 -3.66
C VAL A 71 -5.87 5.92 -4.23
N ARG A 72 -4.85 5.98 -3.36
CA ARG A 72 -3.46 6.22 -3.76
C ARG A 72 -2.54 5.20 -3.12
N GLY A 73 -1.72 4.55 -3.95
CA GLY A 73 -0.74 3.55 -3.50
C GLY A 73 -1.16 2.09 -3.72
N ASN A 74 -1.89 1.76 -4.79
CA ASN A 74 -2.23 0.36 -5.12
C ASN A 74 -0.99 -0.56 -5.16
N SER A 75 0.13 -0.11 -5.73
CA SER A 75 1.39 -0.88 -5.73
C SER A 75 1.98 -1.07 -4.32
N ARG A 76 1.89 -0.05 -3.46
CA ARG A 76 2.32 -0.11 -2.06
C ARG A 76 1.44 -1.06 -1.25
N LEU A 77 0.12 -1.04 -1.48
CA LEU A 77 -0.81 -1.98 -0.85
C LEU A 77 -0.44 -3.43 -1.19
N TYR A 78 -0.08 -3.71 -2.45
CA TYR A 78 0.36 -5.05 -2.83
C TYR A 78 1.59 -5.50 -2.04
N LEU A 79 2.60 -4.63 -1.91
CA LEU A 79 3.80 -4.90 -1.13
C LEU A 79 3.46 -5.14 0.35
N TYR A 80 2.59 -4.32 0.94
CA TYR A 80 2.16 -4.50 2.32
C TYR A 80 1.39 -5.80 2.55
N GLN A 81 0.48 -6.19 1.64
CA GLN A 81 -0.21 -7.47 1.71
C GLN A 81 0.74 -8.65 1.57
N LEU A 82 1.79 -8.53 0.75
CA LEU A 82 2.83 -9.55 0.63
C LEU A 82 3.62 -9.68 1.95
N LEU A 83 4.02 -8.57 2.56
CA LEU A 83 4.70 -8.56 3.86
C LEU A 83 3.81 -9.13 4.98
N GLU A 84 2.51 -8.79 4.99
CA GLU A 84 1.55 -9.30 5.99
C GLU A 84 1.39 -10.82 5.89
N ARG A 85 1.17 -11.35 4.68
CA ARG A 85 0.99 -12.79 4.46
C ARG A 85 2.20 -13.62 4.88
N ASN A 86 3.39 -13.01 4.91
CA ASN A 86 4.64 -13.63 5.33
C ASN A 86 5.03 -13.27 6.78
N GLY A 87 4.10 -12.72 7.57
CA GLY A 87 4.31 -12.42 8.99
C GLY A 87 5.31 -11.31 9.28
N LYS A 88 5.71 -10.51 8.28
CA LYS A 88 6.70 -9.43 8.43
C LYS A 88 6.06 -8.11 8.89
N LEU A 89 4.74 -8.00 8.81
CA LEU A 89 3.97 -6.80 9.15
C LEU A 89 2.55 -7.19 9.58
N GLN A 90 1.96 -6.48 10.53
CA GLN A 90 0.56 -6.71 10.94
C GLN A 90 -0.36 -5.58 10.49
N ASN A 91 0.05 -4.32 10.75
CA ASN A 91 -0.73 -3.12 10.49
C ASN A 91 0.08 -2.09 9.71
N VAL A 92 -0.61 -1.21 8.98
CA VAL A 92 -0.04 -0.04 8.30
C VAL A 92 -0.79 1.22 8.68
N LYS A 93 -0.05 2.34 8.75
CA LYS A 93 -0.66 3.67 8.85
C LYS A 93 -1.27 4.05 7.51
N VAL A 94 -2.54 4.41 7.54
CA VAL A 94 -3.30 4.86 6.37
C VAL A 94 -3.95 6.20 6.64
N LEU A 95 -4.06 7.02 5.60
CA LEU A 95 -4.81 8.26 5.58
C LEU A 95 -6.21 7.96 5.03
N GLN A 96 -7.21 7.95 5.89
CA GLN A 96 -8.61 7.88 5.48
C GLN A 96 -9.04 9.23 4.93
N GLN A 97 -9.43 9.29 3.66
CA GLN A 97 -9.89 10.52 3.03
C GLN A 97 -11.20 10.24 2.30
N ASN A 98 -12.20 11.08 2.57
CA ASN A 98 -13.46 11.05 1.84
C ASN A 98 -13.28 11.80 0.52
N PHE A 99 -13.49 11.09 -0.59
CA PHE A 99 -13.59 11.70 -1.91
C PHE A 99 -15.05 11.72 -2.34
N ASP A 100 -15.36 12.55 -3.33
CA ASP A 100 -16.63 12.47 -4.02
C ASP A 100 -16.82 11.05 -4.62
N ASN A 101 -17.97 10.44 -4.31
CA ASN A 101 -18.27 9.05 -4.69
C ASN A 101 -18.32 8.87 -6.22
N ASP A 102 -18.81 9.85 -6.96
CA ASP A 102 -18.93 9.76 -8.42
C ASP A 102 -17.57 9.89 -9.08
N VAL A 103 -16.71 10.79 -8.56
CA VAL A 103 -15.32 10.92 -9.00
C VAL A 103 -14.55 9.63 -8.70
N PHE A 104 -14.72 9.05 -7.51
CA PHE A 104 -14.08 7.79 -7.15
C PHE A 104 -14.58 6.64 -8.03
N LYS A 105 -15.89 6.53 -8.26
CA LYS A 105 -16.50 5.50 -9.12
C LYS A 105 -15.94 5.51 -10.54
N ARG A 106 -15.66 6.68 -11.12
CA ARG A 106 -15.06 6.79 -12.46
C ARG A 106 -13.60 6.28 -12.50
N ARG A 107 -12.87 6.39 -11.40
CA ARG A 107 -11.47 5.91 -11.27
C ARG A 107 -11.36 4.48 -10.75
N PHE A 108 -12.43 3.98 -10.13
CA PHE A 108 -12.55 2.61 -9.67
C PHE A 108 -12.70 1.69 -10.88
N THR A 109 -11.61 1.03 -11.26
CA THR A 109 -11.58 0.15 -12.43
C THR A 109 -11.61 -1.32 -12.07
N SER A 110 -11.65 -1.66 -10.77
CA SER A 110 -11.59 -3.05 -10.37
C SER A 110 -12.88 -3.83 -10.68
N ARG A 111 -12.74 -4.94 -11.42
CA ARG A 111 -13.82 -5.86 -11.79
C ARG A 111 -13.97 -7.03 -10.82
N ASN A 112 -13.00 -7.21 -9.90
CA ASN A 112 -12.98 -8.32 -8.93
C ASN A 112 -13.26 -7.86 -7.48
N ASN A 113 -13.95 -6.73 -7.33
CA ASN A 113 -14.17 -6.06 -6.04
C ASN A 113 -12.86 -5.68 -5.31
N GLY A 114 -11.75 -5.51 -6.02
CA GLY A 114 -10.46 -5.13 -5.43
C GLY A 114 -9.78 -6.21 -4.60
N ARG A 115 -10.12 -7.48 -4.83
CA ARG A 115 -9.59 -8.62 -4.06
C ARG A 115 -8.25 -9.14 -4.60
N SER A 116 -7.99 -8.92 -5.87
CA SER A 116 -6.74 -9.35 -6.50
C SER A 116 -6.29 -8.33 -7.53
N ILE A 117 -5.01 -8.39 -7.88
CA ILE A 117 -4.42 -7.47 -8.83
C ILE A 117 -3.42 -8.19 -9.75
N ARG A 118 -3.34 -7.72 -10.99
CA ARG A 118 -2.36 -8.18 -11.97
C ARG A 118 -1.19 -7.20 -12.03
N LEU A 119 0.03 -7.70 -11.83
CA LEU A 119 1.24 -6.91 -12.07
C LEU A 119 1.47 -6.80 -13.59
N ARG A 120 1.76 -5.59 -14.08
CA ARG A 120 2.17 -5.32 -15.45
C ARG A 120 3.60 -4.80 -15.47
N GLY A 121 4.31 -5.00 -16.59
CA GLY A 121 5.69 -4.56 -16.80
C GLY A 121 6.70 -5.70 -16.79
N ASP A 122 6.45 -6.76 -16.02
CA ASP A 122 7.34 -7.92 -15.95
C ASP A 122 6.56 -9.19 -15.58
N ARG A 123 6.68 -10.23 -16.40
CA ARG A 123 5.96 -11.52 -16.23
C ARG A 123 6.50 -12.34 -15.05
N ASN A 124 7.78 -12.19 -14.73
CA ASN A 124 8.47 -12.95 -13.70
C ASN A 124 8.51 -12.23 -12.35
N MET A 125 8.01 -11.00 -12.27
CA MET A 125 8.01 -10.20 -11.04
C MET A 125 7.37 -10.94 -9.85
N LYS A 126 6.24 -11.63 -10.05
CA LYS A 126 5.60 -12.39 -8.97
C LYS A 126 6.49 -13.50 -8.43
N HIS A 127 7.22 -14.18 -9.31
CA HIS A 127 8.16 -15.24 -8.92
C HIS A 127 9.29 -14.68 -8.06
N ARG A 128 9.95 -13.62 -8.55
CA ARG A 128 11.09 -13.00 -7.86
C ARG A 128 10.72 -12.40 -6.50
N LEU A 129 9.51 -11.86 -6.37
CA LEU A 129 8.99 -11.40 -5.08
C LEU A 129 8.82 -12.55 -4.08
N ASN A 130 8.33 -13.71 -4.55
CA ASN A 130 8.16 -14.90 -3.70
C ASN A 130 9.52 -15.51 -3.32
N GLU A 131 10.48 -15.54 -4.24
CA GLU A 131 11.87 -15.96 -3.94
C GLU A 131 12.50 -15.03 -2.90
N THR A 132 12.46 -13.72 -3.15
CA THR A 132 13.05 -12.71 -2.27
C THR A 132 12.51 -12.80 -0.83
N ILE A 133 11.19 -13.02 -0.67
CA ILE A 133 10.60 -13.13 0.67
C ILE A 133 10.87 -14.50 1.31
N GLY A 134 10.94 -15.57 0.51
CA GLY A 134 11.28 -16.93 0.95
C GLY A 134 12.70 -17.00 1.51
N ASP A 135 13.67 -16.41 0.80
CA ASP A 135 15.08 -16.36 1.23
C ASP A 135 15.26 -15.59 2.55
N ASN A 136 14.41 -14.59 2.79
CA ASN A 136 14.43 -13.75 4.00
C ASN A 136 13.53 -14.29 5.14
N SER A 137 12.95 -15.47 5.01
CA SER A 137 12.10 -16.08 6.05
C SER A 137 12.86 -16.34 7.36
N GLY A 138 14.19 -16.52 7.30
CA GLY A 138 15.06 -16.66 8.49
C GLY A 138 15.41 -15.36 9.22
N ILE A 139 15.14 -14.18 8.63
CA ILE A 139 15.43 -12.88 9.26
C ILE A 139 14.17 -12.43 10.01
N TYR A 140 14.09 -12.74 11.30
CA TYR A 140 13.05 -12.25 12.19
C TYR A 140 13.14 -10.72 12.27
N PHE A 141 12.16 -10.04 11.68
CA PHE A 141 12.01 -8.60 11.84
C PHE A 141 11.71 -8.30 13.30
N ARG A 142 12.68 -7.70 14.00
CA ARG A 142 12.45 -7.01 15.28
C ARG A 142 11.34 -5.99 15.04
N THR A 143 10.18 -6.29 15.59
CA THR A 143 8.99 -5.44 15.55
C THR A 143 9.36 -4.13 16.24
N TYR A 144 9.42 -3.03 15.48
CA TYR A 144 9.45 -1.69 16.08
C TYR A 144 8.05 -1.35 16.57
N CYS A 145 7.63 -1.99 17.66
CA CYS A 145 6.64 -1.42 18.56
C CYS A 145 7.36 -0.36 19.38
N THR A 146 7.37 0.90 18.94
CA THR A 146 7.67 2.00 19.86
C THR A 146 6.43 2.22 20.73
N ARG A 147 6.33 1.38 21.77
CA ARG A 147 5.71 1.76 23.04
C ARG A 147 6.60 2.85 23.63
N ASN A 148 6.12 4.10 23.67
CA ASN A 148 6.59 5.04 24.67
C ASN A 148 5.42 5.32 25.60
N PHE A 149 5.51 4.69 26.77
CA PHE A 149 4.87 5.16 27.99
C PHE A 149 5.56 6.46 28.39
N THR A 150 4.78 7.51 28.60
CA THR A 150 4.84 8.39 29.77
C THR A 150 3.53 9.15 29.90
#